data_AF-A0A7S4GA49-F1
#
_entry.id   AF-A0A7S4GA49-F1
#
_cell.length_a   1.000
_cell.length_b   1.000
_cell.length_c   1.000
_cell.angle_alpha   90.00
_cell.angle_beta   90.00
_cell.angle_gamma   90.00
#
_symmetry.space_group_name_H-M   'P 1'
#
loop_
_entity.id
_entity.type
_entity.pdbx_description
1 polymer ?
#
loop_
_entity_poly.entity_id
_entity_poly.type
_entity_poly.pdbx_seq_one_letter_code
_entity_poly.pdbx_strand_id
1 'polypeptide(L)'
;SEGDPQGPQKSGGSAQKPRGKAATGPQQRKRGGAARDGGGDDGEAYEELQWEARLADVALGALVNKLRYCLAALELCGRHHRVVDYGEAMNALTKHHYAEQLLPFVLRARWALGLGTADGDQLMLKVARDKPRALEYVCAARLARRLYRARVAADLFEERAPPSGAASQAPDAVSVVSSRWGKSVSSAPGHAVYKEVVGAHNTCISFLRSKASHTLTIQMLAELGQLHLEQRNVRDATTAWNDAVDVIFSTVRACKCWRGLVLKDPLAMLQKYGAWRLLVAVLVLSKLGRFCADAAQDTALEYCLFAASLVQAV
;
A
#
# COMPACT_ATOMS: atom_id res chain seq x y z
N SER A 1 -53.84 12.85 -46.39
CA SER A 1 -54.17 11.99 -45.25
C SER A 1 -52.90 11.80 -44.42
N GLU A 2 -52.35 12.86 -43.83
CA GLU A 2 -52.80 13.55 -42.60
C GLU A 2 -52.89 12.61 -41.40
N GLY A 3 -52.07 12.89 -40.37
CA GLY A 3 -52.26 12.31 -39.04
C GLY A 3 -50.97 12.12 -38.23
N ASP A 4 -50.35 13.22 -37.81
CA ASP A 4 -49.46 13.32 -36.65
C ASP A 4 -50.07 14.43 -35.75
N PRO A 5 -49.68 14.65 -34.49
CA PRO A 5 -49.61 13.77 -33.32
C PRO A 5 -50.32 14.41 -32.08
N GLN A 6 -50.52 13.68 -30.98
CA GLN A 6 -50.83 14.30 -29.66
C GLN A 6 -50.19 13.52 -28.50
N GLY A 7 -49.37 14.23 -27.71
CA GLY A 7 -48.92 13.79 -26.39
C GLY A 7 -49.92 14.17 -25.27
N PRO A 8 -49.51 14.02 -24.00
CA PRO A 8 -49.90 15.02 -23.02
C PRO A 8 -48.74 15.50 -22.12
N GLN A 9 -48.83 16.80 -21.84
CA GLN A 9 -48.18 17.57 -20.78
C GLN A 9 -48.51 17.04 -19.39
N LYS A 10 -47.63 17.28 -18.39
CA LYS A 10 -47.88 18.26 -17.31
C LYS A 10 -46.79 18.30 -16.22
N SER A 11 -46.47 19.54 -15.85
CA SER A 11 -46.17 20.10 -14.51
C SER A 11 -45.05 19.46 -13.67
N GLY A 12 -44.06 20.18 -13.17
CA GLY A 12 -44.10 21.53 -12.60
C GLY A 12 -43.60 21.42 -11.17
N GLY A 13 -42.41 21.95 -10.87
CA GLY A 13 -41.78 21.85 -9.56
C GLY A 13 -40.80 22.99 -9.36
N SER A 14 -41.25 23.96 -8.58
CA SER A 14 -40.69 25.29 -8.32
C SER A 14 -39.38 25.32 -7.53
N ALA A 15 -38.64 26.39 -7.78
CA ALA A 15 -37.44 26.84 -7.10
C ALA A 15 -37.60 27.11 -5.60
N GLN A 16 -36.53 26.88 -4.84
CA GLN A 16 -36.25 27.61 -3.60
C GLN A 16 -34.74 27.79 -3.39
N LYS A 17 -34.30 29.04 -3.59
CA LYS A 17 -33.03 29.61 -3.12
C LYS A 17 -33.21 30.09 -1.68
N PRO A 18 -32.26 29.85 -0.77
CA PRO A 18 -32.08 30.73 0.37
C PRO A 18 -30.85 31.65 0.18
N ARG A 19 -31.13 32.95 0.31
CA ARG A 19 -30.23 34.03 0.75
C ARG A 19 -29.41 33.57 1.97
N GLY A 20 -28.11 33.80 2.07
CA GLY A 20 -27.49 35.11 2.17
C GLY A 20 -27.45 35.58 3.63
N LYS A 21 -26.32 35.39 4.32
CA LYS A 21 -25.93 36.19 5.49
C LYS A 21 -24.41 36.35 5.52
N ALA A 22 -23.98 37.55 5.14
CA ALA A 22 -22.66 38.08 5.46
C ALA A 22 -22.65 38.42 6.96
N ALA A 23 -21.58 38.02 7.66
CA ALA A 23 -21.27 38.47 9.01
C ALA A 23 -19.96 39.25 8.95
N THR A 24 -20.08 40.54 9.25
CA THR A 24 -19.05 41.55 9.37
C THR A 24 -18.53 41.64 10.81
N GLY A 25 -17.20 41.64 10.97
CA GLY A 25 -16.44 42.24 12.09
C GLY A 25 -16.31 41.44 13.40
N PRO A 26 -15.35 41.77 14.30
CA PRO A 26 -14.50 42.96 14.33
C PRO A 26 -12.97 42.72 14.43
N GLN A 27 -12.26 43.48 13.60
CA GLN A 27 -11.05 44.26 13.88
C GLN A 27 -10.54 44.24 15.35
N GLN A 28 -9.47 43.48 15.62
CA GLN A 28 -8.68 43.64 16.85
C GLN A 28 -7.54 44.66 16.65
N ARG A 29 -7.48 45.55 17.63
CA ARG A 29 -6.65 46.74 17.74
C ARG A 29 -5.16 46.42 17.79
N LYS A 30 -4.40 47.19 17.00
CA LYS A 30 -3.01 47.55 17.29
C LYS A 30 -2.92 48.11 18.72
N ARG A 31 -2.10 47.50 19.57
CA ARG A 31 -1.48 48.18 20.71
C ARG A 31 -0.01 48.38 20.38
N GLY A 32 0.35 49.65 20.20
CA GLY A 32 1.73 50.11 20.25
C GLY A 32 2.20 50.20 21.70
N GLY A 33 3.51 50.13 21.86
CA GLY A 33 4.23 50.31 23.12
C GLY A 33 5.45 49.39 23.12
N ALA A 34 6.65 49.81 23.46
CA ALA A 34 7.24 51.12 23.68
C ALA A 34 8.75 50.87 23.54
N ALA A 35 9.48 51.83 23.00
CA ALA A 35 10.93 51.78 22.88
C ALA A 35 11.58 51.60 24.26
N ARG A 36 12.52 50.65 24.34
CA ARG A 36 13.58 50.67 25.36
C ARG A 36 14.91 50.64 24.60
N ASP A 37 15.55 51.80 24.60
CA ASP A 37 16.97 51.98 24.34
C ASP A 37 17.81 51.33 25.45
N GLY A 38 18.97 50.82 25.05
CA GLY A 38 19.99 50.17 25.86
C GLY A 38 20.46 48.91 25.13
N GLY A 39 21.52 48.87 24.34
CA GLY A 39 22.78 49.59 24.47
C GLY A 39 23.80 48.68 25.14
N GLY A 40 24.62 47.99 24.33
CA GLY A 40 25.87 47.37 24.77
C GLY A 40 26.05 45.89 24.43
N ASP A 41 27.24 45.59 23.88
CA ASP A 41 27.94 44.29 23.80
C ASP A 41 27.57 43.30 22.68
N ASP A 42 28.26 43.47 21.55
CA ASP A 42 29.24 42.52 21.03
C ASP A 42 28.95 41.03 21.27
N GLY A 43 28.29 40.42 20.29
CA GLY A 43 28.23 38.99 20.15
C GLY A 43 27.92 38.64 18.71
N GLU A 44 28.96 38.30 17.95
CA GLU A 44 28.91 37.60 16.67
C GLU A 44 28.23 36.23 16.83
N ALA A 45 26.91 36.24 17.02
CA ALA A 45 26.08 35.05 17.09
C ALA A 45 24.75 35.35 16.41
N TYR A 46 24.31 34.42 15.56
CA TYR A 46 23.02 34.37 14.85
C TYR A 46 22.90 34.96 13.44
N GLU A 47 23.96 34.85 12.62
CA GLU A 47 23.75 34.50 11.19
C GLU A 47 23.66 32.99 10.95
N GLU A 48 23.88 32.17 11.99
CA GLU A 48 23.45 30.78 12.02
C GLU A 48 21.91 30.74 12.12
N LEU A 49 21.28 30.23 11.07
CA LEU A 49 19.87 29.76 10.98
C LEU A 49 18.84 30.63 10.24
N GLN A 50 19.26 31.51 9.31
CA GLN A 50 18.35 31.87 8.21
C GLN A 50 18.09 30.70 7.23
N TRP A 51 18.81 29.58 7.37
CA TRP A 51 18.64 28.38 6.54
C TRP A 51 17.45 27.52 6.96
N GLU A 52 17.08 27.52 8.25
CA GLU A 52 15.91 26.75 8.74
C GLU A 52 14.59 27.34 8.24
N ALA A 53 14.51 28.66 8.05
CA ALA A 53 13.31 29.31 7.52
C ALA A 53 13.10 29.06 6.01
N ARG A 54 14.15 28.72 5.25
CA ARG A 54 14.05 28.44 3.80
C ARG A 54 13.80 26.97 3.46
N LEU A 55 13.97 26.06 4.41
CA LEU A 55 13.57 24.65 4.27
C LEU A 55 12.04 24.47 4.29
N ALA A 56 11.29 25.47 4.78
CA ALA A 56 9.83 25.49 4.71
C ALA A 56 9.31 25.56 3.25
N ASP A 57 10.11 26.08 2.31
CA ASP A 57 9.75 26.19 0.89
C ASP A 57 10.21 24.98 0.05
N VAL A 58 11.10 24.14 0.58
CA VAL A 58 11.35 22.84 -0.04
C VAL A 58 10.20 21.95 0.37
N ALA A 59 9.32 21.62 -0.58
CA ALA A 59 8.24 20.65 -0.38
C ALA A 59 8.85 19.30 0.03
N LEU A 60 9.14 19.13 1.32
CA LEU A 60 9.86 17.99 1.88
C LEU A 60 9.13 16.69 1.57
N GLY A 61 7.79 16.74 1.50
CA GLY A 61 6.95 15.65 1.01
C GLY A 61 7.22 15.28 -0.47
N ALA A 62 7.46 16.25 -1.35
CA ALA A 62 7.82 15.97 -2.74
C ALA A 62 9.22 15.36 -2.86
N LEU A 63 10.18 15.85 -2.05
CA LEU A 63 11.52 15.26 -1.98
C LEU A 63 11.48 13.82 -1.46
N VAL A 64 10.73 13.57 -0.38
CA VAL A 64 10.52 12.22 0.15
C VAL A 64 9.86 11.32 -0.88
N ASN A 65 8.87 11.80 -1.62
CA ASN A 65 8.24 11.03 -2.70
C ASN A 65 9.21 10.66 -3.82
N LYS A 66 10.08 11.60 -4.25
CA LYS A 66 11.15 11.32 -5.21
C LYS A 66 12.14 10.31 -4.65
N LEU A 67 12.54 10.47 -3.39
CA LEU A 67 13.44 9.53 -2.73
C LEU A 67 12.84 8.12 -2.66
N ARG A 68 11.54 7.98 -2.35
CA ARG A 68 10.85 6.69 -2.35
C ARG A 68 10.93 6.01 -3.71
N TYR A 69 10.79 6.77 -4.79
CA TYR A 69 10.98 6.23 -6.14
C TYR A 69 12.42 5.75 -6.35
N CYS A 70 13.41 6.55 -5.96
CA CYS A 70 14.82 6.15 -6.04
C CYS A 70 15.12 4.89 -5.20
N LEU A 71 14.59 4.79 -3.98
CA LEU A 71 14.75 3.63 -3.11
C LEU A 71 14.10 2.38 -3.74
N ALA A 72 12.90 2.51 -4.31
CA ALA A 72 12.23 1.43 -5.00
C ALA A 72 13.03 0.96 -6.23
N ALA A 73 13.55 1.88 -7.04
CA ALA A 73 14.38 1.57 -8.20
C ALA A 73 15.68 0.86 -7.79
N LEU A 74 16.35 1.36 -6.75
CA LEU A 74 17.57 0.74 -6.20
C LEU A 74 17.31 -0.67 -5.66
N GLU A 75 16.17 -0.88 -5.01
CA GLU A 75 15.74 -2.19 -4.51
C GLU A 75 15.53 -3.18 -5.67
N LEU A 76 14.84 -2.75 -6.74
CA LEU A 76 14.64 -3.57 -7.95
C LEU A 76 15.96 -3.91 -8.65
N CYS A 77 16.95 -3.02 -8.60
CA CYS A 77 18.29 -3.28 -9.11
C CYS A 77 19.17 -4.13 -8.17
N GLY A 78 18.64 -4.63 -7.05
CA GLY A 78 19.40 -5.42 -6.07
C GLY A 78 20.47 -4.62 -5.30
N ARG A 79 20.41 -3.29 -5.34
CA ARG A 79 21.38 -2.39 -4.67
C ARG A 79 20.98 -2.14 -3.22
N HIS A 80 20.79 -3.20 -2.45
CA HIS A 80 20.21 -3.16 -1.12
C HIS A 80 21.00 -2.28 -0.13
N HIS A 81 22.33 -2.27 -0.19
CA HIS A 81 23.17 -1.41 0.68
C HIS A 81 22.79 0.07 0.55
N ARG A 82 22.65 0.58 -0.68
CA ARG A 82 22.27 1.98 -0.93
C ARG A 82 20.87 2.30 -0.45
N VAL A 83 19.95 1.35 -0.52
CA VAL A 83 18.57 1.53 -0.02
C VAL A 83 18.58 1.75 1.49
N VAL A 84 19.43 1.00 2.20
CA VAL A 84 19.60 1.16 3.66
C VAL A 84 20.23 2.51 3.95
N ASP A 85 21.37 2.84 3.34
CA ASP A 85 22.11 4.08 3.59
C ASP A 85 21.25 5.32 3.35
N TYR A 86 20.60 5.41 2.17
CA TYR A 86 19.76 6.57 1.83
C TYR A 86 18.48 6.62 2.66
N GLY A 87 17.89 5.46 2.95
CA GLY A 87 16.69 5.39 3.77
C GLY A 87 16.96 5.82 5.20
N GLU A 88 18.05 5.36 5.82
CA GLU A 88 18.46 5.74 7.17
C GLU A 88 18.91 7.20 7.24
N ALA A 89 19.71 7.68 6.29
CA ALA A 89 20.15 9.07 6.22
C ALA A 89 18.96 10.03 6.11
N MET A 90 17.99 9.74 5.24
CA MET A 90 16.79 10.57 5.12
C MET A 90 15.90 10.49 6.37
N ASN A 91 15.84 9.31 6.99
CA ASN A 91 15.05 9.15 8.20
C ASN A 91 15.66 9.96 9.37
N ALA A 92 16.99 9.99 9.47
CA ALA A 92 17.70 10.86 10.40
C ALA A 92 17.47 12.34 10.08
N LEU A 93 17.61 12.74 8.81
CA LEU A 93 17.42 14.12 8.35
C LEU A 93 16.02 14.65 8.67
N THR A 94 15.00 13.81 8.51
CA THR A 94 13.60 14.17 8.75
C THR A 94 13.15 14.00 10.19
N LYS A 95 14.07 13.72 11.13
CA LYS A 95 13.77 13.40 12.53
C LYS A 95 12.66 12.34 12.64
N HIS A 96 12.68 11.35 11.76
CA HIS A 96 11.72 10.26 11.64
C HIS A 96 10.29 10.63 11.21
N HIS A 97 10.03 11.87 10.78
CA HIS A 97 8.68 12.29 10.38
C HIS A 97 8.13 11.50 9.18
N TYR A 98 9.01 11.02 8.29
CA TYR A 98 8.65 10.20 7.12
C TYR A 98 9.06 8.74 7.25
N ALA A 99 9.39 8.30 8.46
CA ALA A 99 9.85 6.95 8.73
C ALA A 99 8.85 5.90 8.23
N GLU A 100 7.55 6.11 8.44
CA GLU A 100 6.47 5.23 7.94
C GLU A 100 6.60 4.94 6.43
N GLN A 101 7.04 5.93 5.65
CA GLN A 101 7.11 5.82 4.19
C GLN A 101 8.42 5.18 3.71
N LEU A 102 9.50 5.32 4.47
CA LEU A 102 10.84 4.88 4.09
C LEU A 102 11.20 3.52 4.67
N LEU A 103 10.75 3.20 5.89
CA LEU A 103 11.09 1.94 6.58
C LEU A 103 10.78 0.68 5.78
N PRO A 104 9.65 0.55 5.04
CA PRO A 104 9.38 -0.67 4.29
C PRO A 104 10.50 -1.02 3.29
N PHE A 105 11.13 -0.01 2.68
CA PHE A 105 12.25 -0.21 1.76
C PHE A 105 13.52 -0.60 2.50
N VAL A 106 13.83 0.11 3.59
CA VAL A 106 15.01 -0.14 4.42
C VAL A 106 14.96 -1.55 5.02
N LEU A 107 13.83 -1.96 5.59
CA LEU A 107 13.68 -3.27 6.21
C LEU A 107 13.82 -4.42 5.18
N ARG A 108 13.19 -4.29 4.00
CA ARG A 108 13.34 -5.29 2.93
C ARG A 108 14.78 -5.38 2.44
N ALA A 109 15.46 -4.24 2.27
CA ALA A 109 16.86 -4.21 1.89
C ALA A 109 17.78 -4.82 2.96
N ARG A 110 17.57 -4.53 4.25
CA ARG A 110 18.33 -5.16 5.35
C ARG A 110 18.12 -6.67 5.40
N TRP A 111 16.89 -7.14 5.21
CA TRP A 111 16.61 -8.58 5.11
C TRP A 111 17.30 -9.24 3.93
N ALA A 112 17.32 -8.60 2.76
CA ALA A 112 18.03 -9.11 1.60
C ALA A 112 19.55 -9.20 1.83
N LEU A 113 20.10 -8.35 2.71
CA LEU A 113 21.50 -8.37 3.12
C LEU A 113 21.81 -9.31 4.29
N GLY A 114 20.80 -9.96 4.88
CA GLY A 114 20.99 -10.78 6.09
C GLY A 114 21.34 -9.97 7.35
N LEU A 115 21.19 -8.64 7.30
CA LEU A 115 21.39 -7.78 8.46
C LEU A 115 20.18 -7.95 9.39
N GLY A 116 20.42 -8.52 10.58
CA GLY A 116 19.38 -8.92 11.53
C GLY A 116 18.38 -7.82 11.91
N THR A 117 17.25 -8.22 12.52
CA THR A 117 16.11 -7.33 12.80
C THR A 117 16.33 -6.37 13.96
N ALA A 118 17.34 -6.57 14.80
CA ALA A 118 17.51 -5.82 16.06
C ALA A 118 17.52 -4.29 15.87
N ASP A 119 18.25 -3.78 14.87
CA ASP A 119 18.27 -2.33 14.57
C ASP A 119 16.99 -1.86 13.85
N GLY A 120 16.40 -2.75 13.04
CA GLY A 120 15.12 -2.49 12.37
C GLY A 120 13.96 -2.36 13.36
N ASP A 121 14.00 -3.14 14.45
CA ASP A 121 13.02 -3.12 15.54
C ASP A 121 13.13 -1.82 16.36
N GLN A 122 14.35 -1.29 16.59
CA GLN A 122 14.55 0.06 17.16
C GLN A 122 14.01 1.18 16.26
N LEU A 123 14.20 1.07 14.94
CA LEU A 123 13.67 2.02 13.98
C LEU A 123 12.13 1.99 13.95
N MET A 124 11.53 0.79 14.02
CA MET A 124 10.08 0.59 14.12
C MET A 124 9.50 1.15 15.43
N LEU A 125 10.22 1.02 16.56
CA LEU A 125 9.84 1.61 17.84
C LEU A 125 9.72 3.13 17.79
N LYS A 126 10.57 3.81 17.00
CA LYS A 126 10.49 5.27 16.83
C LYS A 126 9.30 5.71 15.97
N VAL A 127 8.95 4.92 14.94
CA VAL A 127 7.73 5.16 14.13
C VAL A 127 6.45 4.83 14.90
N ALA A 128 6.53 3.82 15.77
CA ALA A 128 5.45 3.44 16.67
C ALA A 128 5.07 4.58 17.63
N ARG A 129 5.88 5.63 17.80
CA ARG A 129 5.53 6.78 18.64
C ARG A 129 4.30 7.55 18.14
N ASP A 130 4.08 7.60 16.82
CA ASP A 130 2.97 8.38 16.24
C ASP A 130 1.70 7.53 15.99
N LYS A 131 1.85 6.23 15.69
CA LYS A 131 0.72 5.28 15.49
C LYS A 131 1.06 3.86 15.96
N PRO A 132 1.30 3.62 17.27
CA PRO A 132 1.86 2.36 17.79
C PRO A 132 0.99 1.17 17.42
N ARG A 133 -0.31 1.30 17.62
CA ARG A 133 -1.28 0.23 17.34
C ARG A 133 -1.34 -0.15 15.87
N ALA A 134 -1.21 0.80 14.94
CA ALA A 134 -1.24 0.49 13.51
C ALA A 134 -0.05 -0.40 13.12
N LEU A 135 1.13 -0.08 13.62
CA LEU A 135 2.35 -0.85 13.43
C LEU A 135 2.28 -2.21 14.12
N GLU A 136 1.76 -2.29 15.34
CA GLU A 136 1.54 -3.56 16.04
C GLU A 136 0.66 -4.50 15.22
N TYR A 137 -0.47 -4.02 14.67
CA TYR A 137 -1.34 -4.85 13.84
C TYR A 137 -0.65 -5.30 12.54
N VAL A 138 0.10 -4.42 11.88
CA VAL A 138 0.84 -4.76 10.65
C VAL A 138 1.95 -5.78 10.95
N CYS A 139 2.71 -5.58 12.02
CA CYS A 139 3.75 -6.50 12.48
C CYS A 139 3.17 -7.86 12.85
N ALA A 140 2.07 -7.89 13.60
CA ALA A 140 1.38 -9.11 13.98
C ALA A 140 0.90 -9.89 12.75
N ALA A 141 0.26 -9.21 11.79
CA ALA A 141 -0.20 -9.84 10.54
C ALA A 141 0.95 -10.46 9.74
N ARG A 142 2.09 -9.75 9.63
CA ARG A 142 3.29 -10.25 8.94
C ARG A 142 4.00 -11.36 9.69
N LEU A 143 4.05 -11.29 11.02
CA LEU A 143 4.60 -12.35 11.85
C LEU A 143 3.77 -13.63 11.68
N ALA A 144 2.44 -13.51 11.78
CA ALA A 144 1.52 -14.63 11.56
C ALA A 144 1.74 -15.28 10.20
N ARG A 145 1.90 -14.49 9.13
CA ARG A 145 2.23 -15.00 7.79
C ARG A 145 3.57 -15.73 7.73
N ARG A 146 4.61 -15.22 8.41
CA ARG A 146 5.92 -15.87 8.46
C ARG A 146 5.85 -17.22 9.16
N LEU A 147 5.19 -17.27 10.32
CA LEU A 147 4.97 -18.51 11.07
C LEU A 147 4.17 -19.52 10.24
N TYR A 148 3.16 -19.05 9.51
CA TYR A 148 2.41 -19.89 8.59
C TYR A 148 3.29 -20.53 7.51
N ARG A 149 4.10 -19.72 6.82
CA ARG A 149 5.02 -20.25 5.79
C ARG A 149 6.06 -21.22 6.36
N ALA A 150 6.57 -20.94 7.56
CA ALA A 150 7.50 -21.82 8.25
C ALA A 150 6.86 -23.19 8.58
N ARG A 151 5.61 -23.20 9.06
CA ARG A 151 4.85 -24.44 9.31
C ARG A 151 4.60 -25.23 8.03
N VAL A 152 4.13 -24.57 6.97
CA VAL A 152 3.91 -25.24 5.66
C VAL A 152 5.21 -25.84 5.12
N ALA A 153 6.34 -25.15 5.29
CA ALA A 153 7.64 -25.68 4.90
C ALA A 153 8.07 -26.91 5.73
N ALA A 154 7.77 -26.93 7.03
CA ALA A 154 8.05 -28.06 7.91
C ALA A 154 7.19 -29.29 7.55
N ASP A 155 5.88 -29.10 7.33
CA ASP A 155 4.96 -30.17 6.95
C ASP A 155 5.40 -30.83 5.61
N LEU A 156 5.82 -30.01 4.64
CA LEU A 156 6.35 -30.50 3.35
C LEU A 156 7.67 -31.27 3.50
N PHE A 157 8.46 -30.97 4.53
CA PHE A 157 9.70 -31.68 4.82
C PHE A 157 9.43 -33.04 5.46
N GLU A 158 8.49 -33.12 6.40
CA GLU A 158 8.07 -34.38 7.04
C GLU A 158 7.45 -35.35 6.02
N GLU A 159 6.62 -34.87 5.09
CA GLU A 159 6.04 -35.72 4.04
C GLU A 159 7.08 -36.29 3.06
N ARG A 160 8.28 -35.68 3.02
CA ARG A 160 9.39 -36.09 2.14
C ARG A 160 10.40 -37.00 2.84
N ALA A 161 10.34 -37.15 4.16
CA ALA A 161 11.18 -38.09 4.89
C ALA A 161 10.76 -39.53 4.48
N PRO A 162 11.68 -40.35 3.95
CA PRO A 162 11.35 -41.73 3.62
C PRO A 162 10.92 -42.45 4.91
N PRO A 163 9.83 -43.26 4.87
CA PRO A 163 9.40 -43.99 6.05
C PRO A 163 10.57 -44.86 6.52
N SER A 164 10.99 -44.67 7.77
CA SER A 164 12.19 -45.26 8.38
C SER A 164 12.13 -46.78 8.58
N GLY A 165 11.36 -47.51 7.76
CA GLY A 165 11.22 -48.96 7.82
C GLY A 165 10.77 -49.66 6.53
N ALA A 166 10.70 -48.98 5.38
CA ALA A 166 10.26 -49.63 4.14
C ALA A 166 11.43 -50.30 3.39
N ALA A 167 11.66 -51.57 3.70
CA ALA A 167 12.51 -52.45 2.91
C ALA A 167 11.97 -52.60 1.47
N SER A 168 12.81 -52.25 0.50
CA SER A 168 12.93 -52.81 -0.86
C SER A 168 11.70 -53.56 -1.41
N GLN A 169 10.74 -52.84 -2.00
CA GLN A 169 9.97 -53.33 -3.15
C GLN A 169 9.72 -52.15 -4.09
N ALA A 170 10.22 -52.25 -5.32
CA ALA A 170 10.07 -51.24 -6.36
C ALA A 170 8.70 -51.40 -7.06
N PRO A 171 7.86 -50.35 -7.12
CA PRO A 171 6.71 -50.35 -8.02
C PRO A 171 6.88 -49.35 -9.17
N ASP A 172 6.32 -49.71 -10.32
CA ASP A 172 6.38 -48.99 -11.60
C ASP A 172 5.96 -47.51 -11.52
N ALA A 173 6.87 -46.64 -11.94
CA ALA A 173 6.92 -45.22 -11.59
C ALA A 173 6.08 -44.27 -12.45
N VAL A 174 5.02 -44.72 -13.14
CA VAL A 174 4.38 -43.89 -14.20
C VAL A 174 2.97 -43.38 -13.85
N SER A 175 2.24 -43.91 -12.85
CA SER A 175 0.84 -43.49 -12.59
C SER A 175 0.62 -42.56 -11.39
N VAL A 176 1.62 -42.31 -10.54
CA VAL A 176 1.39 -41.68 -9.21
C VAL A 176 1.44 -40.14 -9.21
N VAL A 177 1.89 -39.50 -10.30
CA VAL A 177 2.10 -38.04 -10.32
C VAL A 177 0.81 -37.25 -10.59
N SER A 178 -0.22 -37.87 -11.20
CA SER A 178 -1.44 -37.14 -11.61
C SER A 178 -2.52 -37.07 -10.51
N SER A 179 -2.56 -38.03 -9.58
CA SER A 179 -3.61 -38.12 -8.55
C SER A 179 -3.34 -37.31 -7.27
N ARG A 180 -2.15 -36.71 -7.13
CA ARG A 180 -1.70 -36.06 -5.88
C ARG A 180 -2.27 -34.65 -5.68
N TRP A 181 -2.85 -34.04 -6.71
CA TRP A 181 -3.28 -32.63 -6.69
C TRP A 181 -4.80 -32.41 -6.55
N GLY A 182 -5.59 -33.49 -6.44
CA GLY A 182 -7.06 -33.44 -6.49
C GLY A 182 -7.80 -33.66 -5.17
N LYS A 183 -7.13 -33.89 -4.04
CA LYS A 183 -7.82 -34.09 -2.74
C LYS A 183 -7.98 -32.75 -2.01
N SER A 184 -9.24 -32.38 -1.80
CA SER A 184 -9.70 -31.23 -1.01
C SER A 184 -8.96 -31.12 0.33
N VAL A 185 -8.21 -30.02 0.49
CA VAL A 185 -7.37 -29.65 1.67
C VAL A 185 -8.25 -29.14 2.84
N SER A 186 -9.44 -29.71 3.03
CA SER A 186 -10.40 -29.18 4.01
C SER A 186 -10.15 -29.64 5.45
N SER A 187 -9.26 -30.62 5.67
CA SER A 187 -8.96 -31.18 7.01
C SER A 187 -7.48 -31.09 7.42
N ALA A 188 -6.61 -30.47 6.63
CA ALA A 188 -5.20 -30.37 6.95
C ALA A 188 -4.94 -29.28 8.03
N PRO A 189 -4.03 -29.51 9.00
CA PRO A 189 -3.68 -28.54 10.04
C PRO A 189 -3.28 -27.16 9.48
N GLY A 190 -2.75 -27.10 8.26
CA GLY A 190 -2.46 -25.85 7.55
C GLY A 190 -3.68 -24.94 7.30
N HIS A 191 -4.89 -25.49 7.19
CA HIS A 191 -6.08 -24.67 6.91
C HIS A 191 -6.50 -23.81 8.12
N ALA A 192 -6.37 -24.35 9.34
CA ALA A 192 -6.69 -23.61 10.57
C ALA A 192 -5.75 -22.41 10.76
N VAL A 193 -4.43 -22.63 10.58
CA VAL A 193 -3.43 -21.56 10.67
C VAL A 193 -3.66 -20.50 9.61
N TYR A 194 -3.98 -20.90 8.38
CA TYR A 194 -4.32 -19.95 7.32
C TYR A 194 -5.51 -19.04 7.68
N LYS A 195 -6.59 -19.60 8.26
CA LYS A 195 -7.75 -18.80 8.69
C LYS A 195 -7.37 -17.78 9.76
N GLU A 196 -6.50 -18.15 10.70
CA GLU A 196 -5.97 -17.25 11.73
C GLU A 196 -5.18 -16.08 11.11
N VAL A 197 -4.27 -16.37 10.17
CA VAL A 197 -3.47 -15.33 9.48
C VAL A 197 -4.36 -14.38 8.68
N VAL A 198 -5.36 -14.92 7.96
CA VAL A 198 -6.35 -14.12 7.23
C VAL A 198 -7.16 -13.26 8.21
N GLY A 199 -7.56 -13.82 9.35
CA GLY A 199 -8.23 -13.08 10.43
C GLY A 199 -7.40 -11.88 10.91
N ALA A 200 -6.11 -12.09 11.19
CA ALA A 200 -5.20 -11.03 11.62
C ALA A 200 -5.06 -9.91 10.55
N HIS A 201 -4.97 -10.27 9.26
CA HIS A 201 -4.94 -9.29 8.17
C HIS A 201 -6.26 -8.49 8.10
N ASN A 202 -7.41 -9.15 8.20
CA ASN A 202 -8.71 -8.48 8.14
C ASN A 202 -8.92 -7.52 9.31
N THR A 203 -8.53 -7.89 10.53
CA THR A 203 -8.53 -6.99 11.69
C THR A 203 -7.61 -5.79 11.47
N CYS A 204 -6.39 -6.02 10.96
CA CYS A 204 -5.45 -4.96 10.62
C CYS A 204 -6.02 -3.99 9.56
N ILE A 205 -6.57 -4.52 8.46
CA ILE A 205 -7.17 -3.73 7.38
C ILE A 205 -8.35 -2.89 7.90
N SER A 206 -9.22 -3.49 8.72
CA SER A 206 -10.36 -2.79 9.33
C SER A 206 -9.90 -1.64 10.22
N PHE A 207 -8.87 -1.87 11.03
CA PHE A 207 -8.26 -0.83 11.86
C PHE A 207 -7.63 0.29 11.01
N LEU A 208 -6.84 -0.05 9.98
CA LEU A 208 -6.19 0.93 9.11
C LEU A 208 -7.19 1.78 8.32
N ARG A 209 -8.32 1.20 7.89
CA ARG A 209 -9.44 1.92 7.30
C ARG A 209 -10.05 2.92 8.27
N SER A 210 -10.28 2.53 9.53
CA SER A 210 -10.81 3.44 10.56
C SER A 210 -9.89 4.65 10.82
N LYS A 211 -8.59 4.50 10.55
CA LYS A 211 -7.58 5.55 10.68
C LYS A 211 -7.26 6.27 9.36
N ALA A 212 -7.99 5.99 8.29
CA ALA A 212 -7.76 6.53 6.94
C ALA A 212 -6.31 6.36 6.44
N SER A 213 -5.60 5.32 6.88
CA SER A 213 -4.22 5.06 6.46
C SER A 213 -4.18 4.30 5.13
N HIS A 214 -4.47 4.99 4.03
CA HIS A 214 -4.64 4.35 2.71
C HIS A 214 -3.39 3.57 2.30
N THR A 215 -2.19 4.12 2.50
CA THR A 215 -0.92 3.49 2.09
C THR A 215 -0.72 2.11 2.73
N LEU A 216 -0.94 2.00 4.04
CA LEU A 216 -0.80 0.73 4.76
C LEU A 216 -1.94 -0.22 4.42
N THR A 217 -3.17 0.29 4.25
CA THR A 217 -4.32 -0.52 3.82
C THR A 217 -4.06 -1.18 2.46
N ILE A 218 -3.56 -0.42 1.48
CA ILE A 218 -3.21 -0.93 0.15
C ILE A 218 -2.17 -2.04 0.25
N GLN A 219 -1.12 -1.81 1.04
CA GLN A 219 -0.06 -2.80 1.24
C GLN A 219 -0.61 -4.09 1.87
N MET A 220 -1.48 -3.96 2.88
CA MET A 220 -2.04 -5.13 3.55
C MET A 220 -3.02 -5.91 2.66
N LEU A 221 -3.81 -5.23 1.83
CA LEU A 221 -4.67 -5.88 0.83
C LEU A 221 -3.85 -6.60 -0.25
N ALA A 222 -2.75 -6.00 -0.73
CA ALA A 222 -1.85 -6.63 -1.68
C ALA A 222 -1.17 -7.89 -1.10
N GLU A 223 -0.73 -7.81 0.16
CA GLU A 223 -0.15 -8.93 0.90
C GLU A 223 -1.18 -10.05 1.15
N LEU A 224 -2.42 -9.69 1.51
CA LEU A 224 -3.53 -10.62 1.73
C LEU A 224 -3.92 -11.34 0.44
N GLY A 225 -4.03 -10.65 -0.70
CA GLY A 225 -4.31 -11.30 -1.97
C GLY A 225 -3.21 -12.29 -2.39
N GLN A 226 -1.95 -12.00 -2.09
CA GLN A 226 -0.86 -12.96 -2.30
C GLN A 226 -1.00 -14.20 -1.40
N LEU A 227 -1.44 -14.02 -0.15
CA LEU A 227 -1.68 -15.12 0.78
C LEU A 227 -2.84 -16.02 0.28
N HIS A 228 -3.91 -15.44 -0.24
CA HIS A 228 -5.01 -16.19 -0.87
C HIS A 228 -4.53 -16.98 -2.09
N LEU A 229 -3.67 -16.38 -2.92
CA LEU A 229 -3.07 -17.06 -4.07
C LEU A 229 -2.20 -18.25 -3.66
N GLU A 230 -1.41 -18.13 -2.58
CA GLU A 230 -0.61 -19.22 -2.03
C GLU A 230 -1.48 -20.44 -1.65
N GLN A 231 -2.74 -20.21 -1.25
CA GLN A 231 -3.72 -21.27 -0.97
C GLN A 231 -4.56 -21.70 -2.18
N ARG A 232 -4.20 -21.25 -3.39
CA ARG A 232 -4.99 -21.47 -4.62
C ARG A 232 -6.41 -20.92 -4.55
N ASN A 233 -6.69 -20.00 -3.62
CA ASN A 233 -7.96 -19.33 -3.54
C ASN A 233 -7.94 -18.06 -4.42
N VAL A 234 -8.06 -18.28 -5.73
CA VAL A 234 -7.99 -17.22 -6.74
C VAL A 234 -9.13 -16.21 -6.57
N ARG A 235 -10.32 -16.66 -6.15
CA ARG A 235 -11.50 -15.81 -5.98
C ARG A 235 -11.26 -14.74 -4.91
N ASP A 236 -10.83 -15.13 -3.72
CA ASP A 236 -10.59 -14.19 -2.63
C ASP A 236 -9.36 -13.33 -2.89
N ALA A 237 -8.34 -13.87 -3.57
CA ALA A 237 -7.20 -13.09 -4.06
C ALA A 237 -7.65 -11.95 -4.99
N THR A 238 -8.54 -12.27 -5.94
CA THR A 238 -9.13 -11.31 -6.88
C THR A 238 -9.89 -10.21 -6.12
N THR A 239 -10.69 -10.58 -5.12
CA THR A 239 -11.44 -9.60 -4.31
C THR A 239 -10.51 -8.68 -3.54
N ALA A 240 -9.50 -9.22 -2.85
CA ALA A 240 -8.54 -8.43 -2.08
C ALA A 240 -7.72 -7.46 -2.97
N TRP A 241 -7.32 -7.91 -4.16
CA TRP A 241 -6.59 -7.07 -5.11
C TRP A 241 -7.45 -6.00 -5.76
N ASN A 242 -8.70 -6.30 -6.15
CA ASN A 242 -9.62 -5.26 -6.64
C ASN A 242 -9.90 -4.22 -5.55
N ASP A 243 -10.07 -4.64 -4.30
CA ASP A 243 -10.25 -3.74 -3.16
C ASP A 243 -9.00 -2.86 -2.93
N ALA A 244 -7.79 -3.40 -3.12
CA ALA A 244 -6.56 -2.59 -3.09
C ALA A 244 -6.57 -1.48 -4.15
N VAL A 245 -7.02 -1.80 -5.38
CA VAL A 245 -7.15 -0.83 -6.47
C VAL A 245 -8.22 0.21 -6.16
N ASP A 246 -9.35 -0.19 -5.58
CA ASP A 246 -10.40 0.72 -5.14
C ASP A 246 -9.89 1.73 -4.10
N VAL A 247 -9.07 1.28 -3.14
CA VAL A 247 -8.44 2.17 -2.14
C VAL A 247 -7.39 3.09 -2.77
N ILE A 248 -6.64 2.65 -3.79
CA ILE A 248 -5.67 3.50 -4.51
C ILE A 248 -6.35 4.68 -5.18
N PHE A 249 -7.47 4.42 -5.88
CA PHE A 249 -8.20 5.43 -6.65
C PHE A 249 -9.35 6.07 -5.86
N SER A 250 -9.53 5.70 -4.59
CA SER A 250 -10.66 6.12 -3.73
C SER A 250 -12.01 5.97 -4.44
N THR A 251 -12.18 4.92 -5.25
CA THR A 251 -13.34 4.70 -6.11
C THR A 251 -13.76 3.24 -6.03
N VAL A 252 -15.05 2.98 -5.78
CA VAL A 252 -15.59 1.62 -5.76
C VAL A 252 -15.64 1.05 -7.16
N ARG A 253 -15.17 -0.20 -7.34
CA ARG A 253 -15.06 -0.87 -8.64
C ARG A 253 -14.20 -0.08 -9.63
N ALA A 254 -13.07 0.46 -9.17
CA ALA A 254 -12.12 1.22 -9.96
C ALA A 254 -11.73 0.47 -11.25
N CYS A 255 -11.54 -0.84 -11.17
CA CYS A 255 -11.22 -1.67 -12.35
C CYS A 255 -12.31 -1.71 -13.43
N LYS A 256 -13.59 -1.44 -13.10
CA LYS A 256 -14.67 -1.38 -14.11
C LYS A 256 -14.82 0.02 -14.71
N CYS A 257 -14.42 1.04 -13.96
CA CYS A 257 -14.57 2.45 -14.33
C CYS A 257 -13.24 3.11 -14.69
N TRP A 258 -12.19 2.32 -14.95
CA TRP A 258 -10.81 2.79 -15.02
C TRP A 258 -10.56 3.82 -16.13
N ARG A 259 -11.27 3.70 -17.26
CA ARG A 259 -11.19 4.66 -18.37
C ARG A 259 -11.54 6.10 -17.96
N GLY A 260 -12.40 6.26 -16.94
CA GLY A 260 -12.73 7.57 -16.37
C GLY A 260 -11.77 8.03 -15.26
N LEU A 261 -10.93 7.13 -14.75
CA LEU A 261 -9.93 7.42 -13.71
C LEU A 261 -8.60 7.86 -14.30
N VAL A 262 -8.25 7.34 -15.49
CA VAL A 262 -7.02 7.69 -16.20
C VAL A 262 -7.15 9.08 -16.79
N LEU A 263 -6.32 10.01 -16.31
CA LEU A 263 -6.25 11.37 -16.86
C LEU A 263 -5.40 11.35 -18.14
N LYS A 264 -5.75 12.20 -19.11
CA LYS A 264 -4.97 12.37 -20.35
C LYS A 264 -3.57 12.93 -20.09
N ASP A 265 -3.39 13.65 -18.98
CA ASP A 265 -2.11 14.21 -18.57
C ASP A 265 -1.42 13.30 -17.51
N PRO A 266 -0.30 12.65 -17.88
CA PRO A 266 0.57 11.89 -16.97
C PRO A 266 0.94 12.64 -15.68
N LEU A 267 1.29 13.92 -15.81
CA LEU A 267 1.78 14.71 -14.67
C LEU A 267 0.66 14.96 -13.67
N ALA A 268 -0.54 15.27 -14.15
CA ALA A 268 -1.72 15.41 -13.30
C ALA A 268 -2.06 14.10 -12.55
N MET A 269 -1.91 12.94 -13.20
CA MET A 269 -2.08 11.64 -12.51
C MET A 269 -1.05 11.44 -11.41
N LEU A 270 0.22 11.72 -11.70
CA LEU A 270 1.31 11.58 -10.74
C LEU A 270 1.12 12.50 -9.54
N GLN A 271 0.69 13.75 -9.77
CA GLN A 271 0.38 14.71 -8.70
C GLN A 271 -0.81 14.29 -7.86
N LYS A 272 -1.87 13.75 -8.49
CA LYS A 272 -3.11 13.38 -7.80
C LYS A 272 -2.96 12.10 -6.95
N TYR A 273 -2.36 11.06 -7.50
CA TYR A 273 -2.30 9.74 -6.86
C TYR A 273 -0.94 9.43 -6.23
N GLY A 274 0.13 10.05 -6.72
CA GLY A 274 1.50 9.78 -6.31
C GLY A 274 2.09 8.53 -6.97
N ALA A 275 3.36 8.62 -7.38
CA ALA A 275 4.10 7.57 -8.10
C ALA A 275 3.99 6.19 -7.43
N TRP A 276 4.15 6.14 -6.10
CA TRP A 276 4.09 4.90 -5.35
C TRP A 276 2.75 4.16 -5.51
N ARG A 277 1.63 4.87 -5.40
CA ARG A 277 0.31 4.23 -5.49
C ARG A 277 0.06 3.72 -6.90
N LEU A 278 0.50 4.46 -7.91
CA LEU A 278 0.42 4.04 -9.32
C LEU A 278 1.29 2.80 -9.58
N LEU A 279 2.53 2.75 -9.07
CA LEU A 279 3.39 1.57 -9.17
C LEU A 279 2.77 0.34 -8.50
N VAL A 280 2.22 0.50 -7.30
CA VAL A 280 1.52 -0.60 -6.62
C VAL A 280 0.27 -1.03 -7.40
N ALA A 281 -0.48 -0.08 -7.97
CA ALA A 281 -1.62 -0.40 -8.83
C ALA A 281 -1.20 -1.25 -10.03
N VAL A 282 -0.12 -0.85 -10.73
CA VAL A 282 0.44 -1.62 -11.85
C VAL A 282 0.77 -3.04 -11.41
N LEU A 283 1.50 -3.21 -10.31
CA LEU A 283 1.87 -4.54 -9.80
C LEU A 283 0.65 -5.40 -9.46
N VAL A 284 -0.38 -4.82 -8.84
CA VAL A 284 -1.62 -5.53 -8.48
C VAL A 284 -2.43 -5.88 -9.74
N LEU A 285 -2.56 -4.97 -10.69
CA LEU A 285 -3.25 -5.19 -11.96
C LEU A 285 -2.55 -6.26 -12.81
N SER A 286 -1.22 -6.28 -12.84
CA SER A 286 -0.48 -7.35 -13.51
C SER A 286 -0.74 -8.73 -12.89
N LYS A 287 -0.89 -8.80 -11.55
CA LYS A 287 -1.26 -10.06 -10.88
C LYS A 287 -2.69 -10.47 -11.19
N LEU A 288 -3.63 -9.53 -11.19
CA LEU A 288 -5.02 -9.76 -11.59
C LEU A 288 -5.09 -10.29 -13.04
N GLY A 289 -4.41 -9.63 -13.97
CA GLY A 289 -4.34 -10.06 -15.37
C GLY A 289 -3.67 -11.43 -15.56
N ARG A 290 -2.68 -11.78 -14.73
CA ARG A 290 -1.97 -13.06 -14.84
C ARG A 290 -2.70 -14.24 -14.20
N PHE A 291 -3.28 -14.05 -13.01
CA PHE A 291 -3.76 -15.16 -12.18
C PHE A 291 -5.28 -15.24 -12.04
N CYS A 292 -6.00 -14.17 -12.35
CA CYS A 292 -7.46 -14.13 -12.20
C CYS A 292 -8.19 -14.25 -13.55
N ALA A 293 -7.42 -14.37 -14.63
CA ALA A 293 -7.87 -14.38 -16.02
C ALA A 293 -8.36 -15.74 -16.55
N ASP A 294 -8.16 -16.82 -15.80
CA ASP A 294 -8.39 -18.19 -16.28
C ASP A 294 -9.84 -18.46 -16.74
N ALA A 295 -10.80 -17.62 -16.35
CA ALA A 295 -12.21 -17.75 -16.74
C ALA A 295 -12.70 -16.69 -17.76
N ALA A 296 -11.98 -15.59 -17.98
CA ALA A 296 -12.45 -14.48 -18.83
C ALA A 296 -11.30 -13.65 -19.41
N GLN A 297 -10.89 -13.98 -20.64
CA GLN A 297 -9.82 -13.28 -21.37
C GLN A 297 -10.08 -11.78 -21.50
N ASP A 298 -11.33 -11.36 -21.72
CA ASP A 298 -11.70 -9.95 -21.83
C ASP A 298 -11.37 -9.17 -20.55
N THR A 299 -11.62 -9.77 -19.39
CA THR A 299 -11.34 -9.11 -18.10
C THR A 299 -9.84 -9.00 -17.86
N ALA A 300 -9.06 -9.99 -18.28
CA ALA A 300 -7.60 -9.95 -18.24
C ALA A 300 -7.03 -8.83 -19.09
N LEU A 301 -7.56 -8.68 -20.31
CA LEU A 301 -7.18 -7.62 -21.24
C LEU A 301 -7.50 -6.24 -20.66
N GLU A 302 -8.66 -6.07 -20.02
CA GLU A 302 -9.02 -4.83 -19.31
C GLU A 302 -8.03 -4.49 -18.19
N TYR A 303 -7.60 -5.46 -17.37
CA TYR A 303 -6.59 -5.23 -16.34
C TYR A 303 -5.23 -4.85 -16.95
N CYS A 304 -4.81 -5.51 -18.03
CA CYS A 304 -3.56 -5.22 -18.72
C CYS A 304 -3.57 -3.84 -19.37
N LEU A 305 -4.66 -3.45 -20.04
CA LEU A 305 -4.83 -2.10 -20.60
C LEU A 305 -4.81 -1.04 -19.51
N PHE A 306 -5.48 -1.30 -18.39
CA PHE A 306 -5.43 -0.39 -17.25
C PHE A 306 -4.00 -0.26 -16.73
N ALA A 307 -3.29 -1.35 -16.49
CA ALA A 307 -1.88 -1.32 -16.06
C ALA A 307 -0.99 -0.55 -17.05
N ALA A 308 -1.13 -0.80 -18.36
CA ALA A 308 -0.35 -0.12 -19.39
C ALA A 308 -0.57 1.40 -19.39
N SER A 309 -1.82 1.84 -19.21
CA SER A 309 -2.14 3.27 -19.10
C SER A 309 -1.54 3.94 -17.87
N LEU A 310 -1.42 3.20 -16.75
CA LEU A 310 -0.74 3.70 -15.55
C LEU A 310 0.77 3.76 -15.73
N VAL A 311 1.37 2.80 -16.43
CA VAL A 311 2.81 2.82 -16.74
C VAL A 311 3.18 4.00 -17.63
N GLN A 312 2.32 4.37 -18.59
CA GLN A 312 2.55 5.57 -19.41
C GLN A 312 2.58 6.87 -18.57
N ALA A 313 1.99 6.85 -17.38
CA ALA A 313 1.91 8.01 -16.51
C ALA A 313 3.00 8.10 -15.44
N VAL A 314 3.75 7.02 -15.22
CA VAL A 314 4.84 6.92 -14.22
C VAL A 314 6.18 7.14 -14.90
#